data_AF-A0A9P5TJL2-F1
#
_entry.id   AF-A0A9P5TJL2-F1
#
_cell.length_a   1.000
_cell.length_b   1.000
_cell.length_c   1.000
_cell.angle_alpha   90.00
_cell.angle_beta   90.00
_cell.angle_gamma   90.00
#
_symmetry.space_group_name_H-M   'P 1'
#
loop_
_entity.id
_entity.type
_entity.pdbx_description
1 polymer ?
#
loop_
_entity_poly.entity_id
_entity_poly.type
_entity_poly.pdbx_seq_one_letter_code
_entity_poly.pdbx_strand_id
1 'polypeptide(L)'
;MSLQSMSLMLNITELTLQKILINKDVIHMITHLPELHTLIIKCCQVIINDPIPNALASKLSLLQLEFLSVTGTWGESLCTFVKHLSFRSLMKLRTGILELLEKLVEAPSIISLEINHFLSNDTWQELQPILEATPTLRTFHLSPICRLGPPFKLNPQALPHLEDVESPLPALQGLLPGRCIHSIGIKSYYHLTSSDVKIIK
;
A
#
# COMPACT_ATOMS: atom_id res chain seq x y z
N MET A 1 -5.45 -7.57 -28.58
CA MET A 1 -4.47 -6.45 -28.67
C MET A 1 -3.15 -6.98 -28.11
N SER A 2 -2.05 -6.92 -28.85
CA SER A 2 -0.78 -7.51 -28.40
C SER A 2 -0.04 -6.57 -27.43
N LEU A 3 0.78 -7.13 -26.53
CA LEU A 3 1.60 -6.34 -25.59
C LEU A 3 2.57 -5.38 -26.30
N GLN A 4 3.04 -5.77 -27.49
CA GLN A 4 3.88 -4.92 -28.35
C GLN A 4 3.16 -3.67 -28.87
N SER A 5 1.85 -3.73 -29.09
CA SER A 5 1.07 -2.55 -29.47
C SER A 5 0.90 -1.58 -28.30
N MET A 6 0.88 -2.08 -27.06
CA MET A 6 0.74 -1.24 -25.87
C MET A 6 2.01 -0.45 -25.55
N SER A 7 3.21 -1.01 -25.79
CA SER A 7 4.48 -0.28 -25.59
C SER A 7 4.66 0.93 -26.51
N LEU A 8 3.84 1.07 -27.55
CA LEU A 8 3.83 2.22 -28.45
C LEU A 8 2.86 3.33 -28.00
N MET A 9 2.07 3.09 -26.95
CA MET A 9 1.06 4.02 -26.45
C MET A 9 1.69 4.97 -25.42
N LEU A 10 2.41 5.98 -25.91
CA LEU A 10 3.23 6.87 -25.08
C LEU A 10 2.44 7.78 -24.13
N ASN A 11 1.15 7.99 -24.38
CA ASN A 11 0.31 8.93 -23.64
C ASN A 11 -0.49 8.27 -22.50
N ILE A 12 -0.23 7.01 -22.18
CA ILE A 12 -0.94 6.30 -21.10
C ILE A 12 -0.43 6.81 -19.76
N THR A 13 -1.31 7.50 -19.02
CA THR A 13 -1.03 8.02 -17.67
C THR A 13 -1.54 7.12 -16.55
N GLU A 14 -2.55 6.30 -16.85
CA GLU A 14 -3.15 5.34 -15.95
C GLU A 14 -3.28 3.97 -16.62
N LEU A 15 -2.84 2.93 -15.92
CA LEU A 15 -2.97 1.55 -16.38
C LEU A 15 -3.59 0.70 -15.27
N THR A 16 -4.74 0.09 -15.60
CA THR A 16 -5.36 -0.93 -14.76
C THR A 16 -5.16 -2.31 -15.36
N LEU A 17 -4.54 -3.20 -14.59
CA LEU A 17 -4.39 -4.62 -14.89
C LEU A 17 -5.30 -5.40 -13.95
N GLN A 18 -6.21 -6.20 -14.50
CA GLN A 18 -7.18 -6.93 -13.69
C GLN A 18 -7.37 -8.36 -14.18
N LYS A 19 -7.30 -9.33 -13.26
CA LYS A 19 -7.55 -10.75 -13.55
C LYS A 19 -6.68 -11.30 -14.69
N ILE A 20 -5.43 -10.85 -14.74
CA ILE A 20 -4.44 -11.32 -15.72
C ILE A 20 -3.22 -11.92 -15.02
N LEU A 21 -2.47 -12.71 -15.81
CA LEU A 21 -1.13 -13.14 -15.44
C LEU A 21 -0.13 -12.03 -15.78
N ILE A 22 0.55 -11.51 -14.78
CA ILE A 22 1.64 -10.54 -14.92
C ILE A 22 2.95 -11.32 -14.99
N ASN A 23 3.50 -11.40 -16.20
CA ASN A 23 4.80 -11.97 -16.48
C ASN A 23 5.82 -10.86 -16.80
N LYS A 24 7.05 -11.25 -17.12
CA LYS A 24 8.13 -10.33 -17.52
C LYS A 24 7.73 -9.40 -18.68
N ASP A 25 6.97 -9.89 -19.66
CA ASP A 25 6.58 -9.09 -20.83
C ASP A 25 5.61 -7.97 -20.46
N VAL A 26 4.67 -8.26 -19.55
CA VAL A 26 3.75 -7.24 -19.01
C VAL A 26 4.55 -6.18 -18.25
N ILE A 27 5.49 -6.59 -17.41
CA ILE A 27 6.34 -5.67 -16.65
C ILE A 27 7.20 -4.82 -17.59
N HIS A 28 7.81 -5.45 -18.61
CA HIS A 28 8.58 -4.73 -19.63
C HIS A 28 7.70 -3.76 -20.43
N MET A 29 6.46 -4.13 -20.75
CA MET A 29 5.52 -3.21 -21.40
C MET A 29 5.26 -1.98 -20.52
N ILE A 30 5.05 -2.16 -19.21
CA ILE A 30 4.85 -1.07 -18.25
C ILE A 30 6.08 -0.15 -18.19
N THR A 31 7.31 -0.67 -18.20
CA THR A 31 8.52 0.18 -18.17
C THR A 31 8.65 1.09 -19.40
N HIS A 32 7.96 0.76 -20.51
CA HIS A 32 7.99 1.53 -21.76
C HIS A 32 6.90 2.59 -21.85
N LEU A 33 6.09 2.78 -20.80
CA LEU A 33 5.06 3.82 -20.76
C LEU A 33 5.62 5.08 -20.06
N PRO A 34 6.07 6.10 -20.82
CA PRO A 34 6.88 7.18 -20.27
C PRO A 34 6.09 8.13 -19.34
N GLU A 35 4.78 8.27 -19.57
CA GLU A 35 3.87 9.16 -18.85
C GLU A 35 3.04 8.41 -17.78
N LEU A 36 3.33 7.12 -17.52
CA LEU A 36 2.55 6.33 -16.58
C LEU A 36 2.79 6.79 -15.14
N HIS A 37 1.74 7.30 -14.52
CA HIS A 37 1.76 7.82 -13.15
C HIS A 37 0.93 6.99 -12.17
N THR A 38 -0.08 6.28 -12.68
CA THR A 38 -1.02 5.48 -11.89
C THR A 38 -1.00 4.04 -12.38
N LEU A 39 -0.58 3.12 -11.52
CA LEU A 39 -0.63 1.69 -11.79
C LEU A 39 -1.56 1.00 -10.81
N ILE A 40 -2.60 0.36 -11.34
CA ILE A 40 -3.61 -0.37 -10.57
C ILE A 40 -3.55 -1.85 -10.97
N ILE A 41 -3.26 -2.73 -10.03
CA ILE A 41 -3.20 -4.19 -10.25
C ILE A 41 -4.22 -4.86 -9.32
N LYS A 42 -5.19 -5.57 -9.91
CA LYS A 42 -6.32 -6.19 -9.19
C LYS A 42 -6.50 -7.65 -9.53
N CYS A 43 -6.51 -8.52 -8.52
CA CYS A 43 -6.77 -9.96 -8.71
C CYS A 43 -5.84 -10.59 -9.75
N CYS A 44 -4.59 -10.13 -9.81
CA CYS A 44 -3.61 -10.62 -10.77
C CYS A 44 -2.68 -11.64 -10.13
N GLN A 45 -2.18 -12.55 -10.97
CA GLN A 45 -1.15 -13.50 -10.59
C GLN A 45 0.19 -13.00 -11.12
N VAL A 46 1.21 -12.90 -10.27
CA VAL A 46 2.56 -12.48 -10.71
C VAL A 46 3.47 -13.70 -10.83
N ILE A 47 4.08 -13.90 -12.00
CA ILE A 47 5.09 -14.92 -12.26
C ILE A 47 6.35 -14.23 -12.81
N ILE A 48 7.38 -14.15 -11.97
CA ILE A 48 8.66 -13.54 -12.33
C ILE A 48 9.74 -14.58 -12.06
N ASN A 49 10.29 -15.13 -13.14
CA ASN A 49 11.40 -16.08 -13.08
C ASN A 49 12.75 -15.41 -13.42
N ASP A 50 12.72 -14.16 -13.89
CA ASP A 50 13.87 -13.40 -14.36
C ASP A 50 14.00 -12.06 -13.61
N PRO A 51 15.21 -11.48 -13.51
CA PRO A 51 15.41 -10.14 -12.97
C PRO A 51 14.64 -9.09 -13.79
N ILE A 52 13.92 -8.22 -13.08
CA ILE A 52 13.15 -7.10 -13.66
C ILE A 52 14.08 -5.88 -13.81
N PRO A 53 13.98 -5.11 -14.91
CA PRO A 53 14.68 -3.83 -15.00
C PRO A 53 14.25 -2.89 -13.87
N ASN A 54 15.20 -2.31 -13.14
CA ASN A 54 15.00 -1.37 -12.01
C ASN A 54 14.19 -0.08 -12.36
N ALA A 55 13.65 0.04 -13.57
CA ALA A 55 13.07 1.26 -14.12
C ALA A 55 11.55 1.39 -13.92
N LEU A 56 10.84 0.35 -13.45
CA LEU A 56 9.36 0.30 -13.46
C LEU A 56 8.70 1.45 -12.67
N ALA A 57 9.39 2.04 -11.69
CA ALA A 57 8.74 2.82 -10.65
C ALA A 57 9.42 4.14 -10.27
N SER A 58 10.44 4.60 -11.00
CA SER A 58 11.00 5.94 -10.73
C SER A 58 10.00 7.08 -11.01
N LYS A 59 8.92 6.81 -11.76
CA LYS A 59 7.92 7.79 -12.21
C LYS A 59 6.52 7.63 -11.63
N LEU A 60 6.23 6.51 -10.95
CA LEU A 60 4.90 6.23 -10.44
C LEU A 60 4.59 7.14 -9.26
N SER A 61 3.46 7.86 -9.36
CA SER A 61 2.92 8.70 -8.29
C SER A 61 1.91 7.93 -7.43
N LEU A 62 1.22 6.96 -8.03
CA LEU A 62 0.24 6.12 -7.37
C LEU A 62 0.46 4.66 -7.74
N LEU A 63 0.50 3.81 -6.71
CA LEU A 63 0.54 2.36 -6.84
C LEU A 63 -0.59 1.75 -6.01
N GLN A 64 -1.49 1.05 -6.69
CA GLN A 64 -2.60 0.33 -6.06
C GLN A 64 -2.53 -1.14 -6.39
N LEU A 65 -2.35 -1.98 -5.37
CA LEU A 65 -2.32 -3.42 -5.46
C LEU A 65 -3.43 -4.02 -4.60
N GLU A 66 -4.32 -4.77 -5.24
CA GLU A 66 -5.44 -5.42 -4.58
C GLU A 66 -5.49 -6.90 -4.96
N PHE A 67 -5.55 -7.78 -3.95
CA PHE A 67 -5.71 -9.22 -4.14
C PHE A 67 -4.68 -9.79 -5.12
N LEU A 68 -3.42 -9.43 -4.94
CA LEU A 68 -2.32 -9.99 -5.72
C LEU A 68 -2.04 -11.41 -5.22
N SER A 69 -2.10 -12.40 -6.10
CA SER A 69 -1.51 -13.71 -5.81
C SER A 69 -0.14 -13.77 -6.47
N VAL A 70 0.87 -14.23 -5.76
CA VAL A 70 2.18 -14.46 -6.35
C VAL A 70 2.46 -15.94 -6.34
N THR A 71 2.75 -16.48 -7.51
CA THR A 71 3.08 -17.89 -7.67
C THR A 71 4.46 -17.98 -8.32
N GLY A 72 5.39 -18.56 -7.61
CA GLY A 72 6.74 -18.87 -8.07
C GLY A 72 7.33 -19.91 -7.14
N THR A 73 8.57 -20.32 -7.39
CA THR A 73 9.33 -21.14 -6.44
C THR A 73 9.44 -20.37 -5.12
N TRP A 74 8.61 -20.73 -4.14
CA TRP A 74 8.62 -20.37 -2.72
C TRP A 74 9.19 -18.98 -2.37
N GLY A 75 8.31 -17.98 -2.18
CA GLY A 75 8.62 -16.69 -1.52
C GLY A 75 9.48 -15.67 -2.30
N GLU A 76 10.35 -16.12 -3.21
CA GLU A 76 11.32 -15.22 -3.85
C GLU A 76 10.72 -14.24 -4.87
N SER A 77 9.62 -14.61 -5.52
CA SER A 77 9.06 -13.84 -6.64
C SER A 77 8.38 -12.52 -6.24
N LEU A 78 7.71 -12.47 -5.08
CA LEU A 78 7.10 -11.23 -4.57
C LEU A 78 8.16 -10.28 -4.04
N CYS A 79 9.07 -10.78 -3.20
CA CYS A 79 10.23 -10.02 -2.73
C CYS A 79 11.05 -9.44 -3.88
N THR A 80 11.24 -10.20 -4.96
CA THR A 80 11.92 -9.73 -6.17
C THR A 80 11.13 -8.61 -6.84
N PHE A 81 9.83 -8.79 -7.09
CA PHE A 81 8.98 -7.73 -7.64
C PHE A 81 9.07 -6.43 -6.82
N VAL A 82 8.90 -6.54 -5.50
CA VAL A 82 8.93 -5.41 -4.58
C VAL A 82 10.28 -4.71 -4.56
N LYS A 83 11.40 -5.45 -4.58
CA LYS A 83 12.75 -4.89 -4.65
C LYS A 83 12.95 -3.97 -5.85
N HIS A 84 12.29 -4.24 -6.97
CA HIS A 84 12.41 -3.43 -8.19
C HIS A 84 11.51 -2.19 -8.24
N LEU A 85 10.61 -1.99 -7.26
CA LEU A 85 9.76 -0.81 -7.20
C LEU A 85 10.46 0.37 -6.49
N SER A 86 10.72 1.49 -7.16
CA SER A 86 11.19 2.71 -6.49
C SER A 86 10.03 3.48 -5.88
N PHE A 87 10.14 3.90 -4.61
CA PHE A 87 9.15 4.76 -3.95
C PHE A 87 9.53 6.24 -3.99
N ARG A 88 10.53 6.61 -4.80
CA ARG A 88 11.07 7.98 -4.86
C ARG A 88 10.01 9.03 -5.22
N SER A 89 9.09 8.66 -6.12
CA SER A 89 8.03 9.54 -6.63
C SER A 89 6.65 9.14 -6.11
N LEU A 90 6.58 8.11 -5.26
CA LEU A 90 5.31 7.54 -4.81
C LEU A 90 4.67 8.46 -3.78
N MET A 91 3.47 8.94 -4.10
CA MET A 91 2.67 9.82 -3.25
C MET A 91 1.53 9.06 -2.58
N LYS A 92 1.04 7.98 -3.20
CA LYS A 92 -0.03 7.15 -2.67
C LYS A 92 0.25 5.67 -2.89
N LEU A 93 0.25 4.90 -1.79
CA LEU A 93 0.30 3.45 -1.81
C LEU A 93 -1.02 2.87 -1.30
N ARG A 94 -1.62 1.98 -2.06
CA ARG A 94 -2.76 1.17 -1.63
C ARG A 94 -2.39 -0.31 -1.73
N THR A 95 -2.23 -1.01 -0.61
CA THR A 95 -1.70 -2.39 -0.61
C THR A 95 -2.21 -3.22 0.57
N GLY A 96 -2.00 -4.53 0.50
CA GLY A 96 -2.15 -5.46 1.64
C GLY A 96 -0.92 -6.35 1.85
N ILE A 97 0.17 -6.01 1.17
CA ILE A 97 1.39 -6.80 1.05
C ILE A 97 2.45 -6.21 1.98
N LEU A 98 2.94 -7.01 2.93
CA LEU A 98 3.84 -6.55 3.99
C LEU A 98 5.17 -6.03 3.44
N GLU A 99 5.75 -6.71 2.47
CA GLU A 99 7.05 -6.37 1.89
C GLU A 99 7.03 -4.97 1.22
N LEU A 100 5.88 -4.54 0.72
CA LEU A 100 5.72 -3.17 0.20
C LEU A 100 5.60 -2.14 1.30
N LEU A 101 5.00 -2.52 2.43
CA LEU A 101 4.92 -1.65 3.59
C LEU A 101 6.31 -1.43 4.18
N GLU A 102 7.14 -2.47 4.28
CA GLU A 102 8.53 -2.36 4.74
C GLU A 102 9.33 -1.36 3.90
N LYS A 103 9.07 -1.32 2.58
CA LYS A 103 9.74 -0.37 1.67
C LYS A 103 9.30 1.08 1.85
N LEU A 104 8.17 1.35 2.51
CA LEU A 104 7.73 2.73 2.82
C LEU A 104 8.73 3.47 3.71
N VAL A 105 9.50 2.75 4.52
CA VAL A 105 10.54 3.32 5.39
C VAL A 105 11.59 4.07 4.56
N GLU A 106 11.79 3.67 3.30
CA GLU A 106 12.76 4.29 2.38
C GLU A 106 12.15 5.44 1.56
N ALA A 107 10.85 5.73 1.71
CA ALA A 107 10.17 6.76 0.91
C ALA A 107 10.67 8.16 1.30
N PRO A 108 11.25 8.94 0.36
CA PRO A 108 11.83 10.25 0.66
C PRO A 108 10.80 11.37 0.74
N SER A 109 9.57 11.12 0.26
CA SER A 109 8.49 12.10 0.14
C SER A 109 7.31 11.75 1.03
N ILE A 110 6.49 12.76 1.30
CA ILE A 110 5.23 12.59 2.03
C ILE A 110 4.34 11.59 1.28
N ILE A 111 3.85 10.58 2.00
CA ILE A 111 3.09 9.47 1.42
C ILE A 111 1.72 9.30 2.09
N SER A 112 0.75 8.92 1.27
CA SER A 112 -0.59 8.49 1.67
C SER A 112 -0.66 6.96 1.62
N LEU A 113 -0.99 6.31 2.74
CA LEU A 113 -1.11 4.85 2.80
C LEU A 113 -2.56 4.43 3.00
N GLU A 114 -3.00 3.48 2.18
CA GLU A 114 -4.26 2.76 2.35
C GLU A 114 -4.02 1.25 2.38
N ILE A 115 -4.36 0.63 3.51
CA ILE A 115 -4.24 -0.82 3.73
C ILE A 115 -5.63 -1.45 3.56
N ASN A 116 -5.82 -2.17 2.46
CA ASN A 116 -7.13 -2.71 2.08
C ASN A 116 -7.46 -4.07 2.68
N HIS A 117 -6.44 -4.89 2.85
CA HIS A 117 -6.53 -6.28 3.30
C HIS A 117 -5.19 -6.64 3.95
N PHE A 118 -5.21 -7.52 4.94
CA PHE A 118 -3.99 -8.15 5.45
C PHE A 118 -4.21 -9.66 5.36
N LEU A 119 -3.19 -10.39 4.92
CA LEU A 119 -3.26 -11.86 4.84
C LEU A 119 -2.85 -12.52 6.16
N SER A 120 -2.17 -11.82 7.07
CA SER A 120 -1.71 -12.36 8.35
C SER A 120 -2.69 -12.06 9.49
N ASN A 121 -2.73 -12.97 10.48
CA ASN A 121 -3.55 -12.82 11.69
C ASN A 121 -2.92 -11.84 12.70
N ASP A 122 -1.63 -11.51 12.56
CA ASP A 122 -0.84 -10.69 13.50
C ASP A 122 -0.48 -9.33 12.91
N THR A 123 -1.41 -8.75 12.13
CA THR A 123 -1.23 -7.52 11.36
C THR A 123 -0.55 -6.39 12.13
N TRP A 124 -0.85 -6.22 13.42
CA TRP A 124 -0.28 -5.12 14.21
C TRP A 124 1.16 -5.31 14.65
N GLN A 125 1.57 -6.55 14.95
CA GLN A 125 2.96 -6.82 15.35
C GLN A 125 3.91 -6.53 14.18
N GLU A 126 3.47 -6.83 12.97
CA GLU A 126 4.21 -6.58 11.74
C GLU A 126 4.14 -5.09 11.33
N LEU A 127 2.97 -4.45 11.46
CA LEU A 127 2.75 -3.09 10.99
C LEU A 127 3.32 -2.01 11.93
N GLN A 128 3.35 -2.25 13.25
CA GLN A 128 3.86 -1.28 14.22
C GLN A 128 5.29 -0.80 13.91
N PRO A 129 6.31 -1.68 13.74
CA PRO A 129 7.67 -1.23 13.47
C PRO A 129 7.77 -0.47 12.14
N ILE A 130 6.98 -0.85 11.13
CA ILE A 130 6.95 -0.17 9.84
C ILE A 130 6.41 1.25 10.00
N LEU A 131 5.28 1.42 10.69
CA LEU A 131 4.71 2.74 10.95
C LEU A 131 5.65 3.60 11.79
N GLU A 132 6.28 3.04 12.82
CA GLU A 132 7.28 3.76 13.61
C GLU A 132 8.47 4.25 12.79
N ALA A 133 8.85 3.48 11.75
CA ALA A 133 9.93 3.81 10.84
C ALA A 133 9.51 4.62 9.61
N THR A 134 8.22 5.01 9.47
CA THR A 134 7.71 5.75 8.30
C THR A 134 7.31 7.19 8.68
N PRO A 135 8.27 8.10 8.93
CA PRO A 135 7.95 9.45 9.41
C PRO A 135 7.22 10.31 8.36
N THR A 136 7.34 9.96 7.09
CA THR A 136 6.76 10.68 5.95
C THR A 136 5.27 10.43 5.75
N LEU A 137 4.67 9.54 6.53
CA LEU A 137 3.26 9.19 6.38
C LEU A 137 2.35 10.35 6.82
N ARG A 138 1.53 10.83 5.88
CA ARG A 138 0.56 11.92 6.13
C ARG A 138 -0.87 11.45 6.30
N THR A 139 -1.27 10.45 5.52
CA THR A 139 -2.61 9.87 5.62
C THR A 139 -2.50 8.37 5.87
N PHE A 140 -3.27 7.84 6.80
CA PHE A 140 -3.29 6.41 7.11
C PHE A 140 -4.71 5.87 7.10
N HIS A 141 -5.01 5.02 6.12
CA HIS A 141 -6.31 4.40 5.97
C HIS A 141 -6.16 2.89 6.18
N LEU A 142 -6.85 2.31 7.15
CA LEU A 142 -6.91 0.87 7.39
C LEU A 142 -8.33 0.37 7.18
N SER A 143 -8.45 -0.65 6.34
CA SER A 143 -9.71 -1.32 6.08
C SER A 143 -10.24 -2.01 7.35
N PRO A 144 -11.56 -2.01 7.59
CA PRO A 144 -12.15 -2.73 8.72
C PRO A 144 -11.91 -4.23 8.63
N ILE A 145 -11.56 -4.73 7.44
CA ILE A 145 -11.35 -6.15 7.18
C ILE A 145 -10.04 -6.72 7.72
N CYS A 146 -9.11 -5.86 8.10
CA CYS A 146 -7.86 -6.26 8.72
C CYS A 146 -8.15 -6.79 10.12
N ARG A 147 -7.71 -8.03 10.39
CA ARG A 147 -7.81 -8.61 11.74
C ARG A 147 -6.85 -7.86 12.65
N LEU A 148 -7.42 -7.19 13.64
CA LEU A 148 -6.64 -6.48 14.63
C LEU A 148 -6.26 -7.50 15.70
N GLY A 149 -4.96 -7.80 15.79
CA GLY A 149 -4.38 -8.61 16.86
C GLY A 149 -4.48 -7.92 18.24
N PRO A 150 -3.64 -8.29 19.22
CA PRO A 150 -3.65 -7.68 20.54
C PRO A 150 -3.51 -6.14 20.48
N PRO A 151 -3.88 -5.43 21.56
CA PRO A 151 -3.74 -3.98 21.61
C PRO A 151 -2.29 -3.58 21.31
N PHE A 152 -2.12 -2.76 20.28
CA PHE A 152 -0.84 -2.14 19.96
C PHE A 152 -0.85 -0.68 20.40
N LYS A 153 0.34 -0.11 20.58
CA LYS A 153 0.50 1.28 20.95
C LYS A 153 1.72 1.84 20.26
N LEU A 154 1.50 2.85 19.43
CA LEU A 154 2.54 3.46 18.61
C LEU A 154 3.23 4.56 19.42
N ASN A 155 4.57 4.63 19.37
CA ASN A 155 5.34 5.67 20.09
C ASN A 155 4.81 7.08 19.75
N PRO A 156 4.43 7.93 20.72
CA PRO A 156 3.84 9.25 20.47
C PRO A 156 4.64 10.16 19.51
N GLN A 157 5.96 9.96 19.41
CA GLN A 157 6.83 10.73 18.50
C GLN A 157 6.87 10.19 17.06
N ALA A 158 6.39 8.97 16.84
CA ALA A 158 6.27 8.39 15.52
C ALA A 158 5.14 9.04 14.73
N LEU A 159 5.29 9.04 13.40
CA LEU A 159 4.34 9.62 12.45
C LEU A 159 4.10 11.12 12.68
N PRO A 160 5.16 11.97 12.73
CA PRO A 160 5.04 13.39 13.06
C PRO A 160 4.23 14.20 12.04
N HIS A 161 4.05 13.69 10.82
CA HIS A 161 3.31 14.35 9.74
C HIS A 161 1.91 13.76 9.51
N LEU A 162 1.46 12.84 10.37
CA LEU A 162 0.15 12.21 10.23
C LEU A 162 -0.94 13.23 10.52
N GLU A 163 -1.77 13.52 9.52
CA GLU A 163 -2.84 14.52 9.59
C GLU A 163 -4.22 13.87 9.50
N ASP A 164 -4.34 12.80 8.71
CA ASP A 164 -5.63 12.17 8.41
C ASP A 164 -5.56 10.66 8.68
N VAL A 165 -6.50 10.17 9.49
CA VAL A 165 -6.57 8.75 9.86
C VAL A 165 -7.97 8.21 9.66
N GLU A 166 -8.09 7.14 8.87
CA GLU A 166 -9.35 6.39 8.74
C GLU A 166 -9.13 4.93 9.13
N SER A 167 -9.65 4.49 10.26
CA SER A 167 -9.31 3.17 10.80
C SER A 167 -10.39 2.62 11.73
N PRO A 168 -10.43 1.31 12.02
CA PRO A 168 -11.33 0.79 13.05
C PRO A 168 -10.96 1.30 14.43
N LEU A 169 -11.94 1.34 15.34
CA LEU A 169 -11.76 1.92 16.67
C LEU A 169 -10.57 1.35 17.46
N PRO A 170 -10.31 0.04 17.50
CA PRO A 170 -9.15 -0.50 18.22
C PRO A 170 -7.81 -0.01 17.64
N ALA A 171 -7.78 0.28 16.34
CA ALA A 171 -6.61 0.84 15.69
C ALA A 171 -6.35 2.30 16.07
N LEU A 172 -7.42 3.09 16.10
CA LEU A 172 -7.36 4.49 16.48
C LEU A 172 -6.85 4.66 17.92
N GLN A 173 -7.18 3.76 18.83
CA GLN A 173 -6.69 3.77 20.21
C GLN A 173 -5.15 3.70 20.30
N GLY A 174 -4.50 2.95 19.40
CA GLY A 174 -3.04 2.84 19.33
C GLY A 174 -2.37 3.98 18.54
N LEU A 175 -3.08 4.55 17.56
CA LEU A 175 -2.55 5.53 16.60
C LEU A 175 -2.69 6.99 17.03
N LEU A 176 -3.75 7.35 17.76
CA LEU A 176 -4.08 8.75 18.04
C LEU A 176 -3.35 9.39 19.24
N PRO A 177 -3.06 8.67 20.36
CA PRO A 177 -2.58 9.34 21.58
C PRO A 177 -1.31 10.17 21.38
N GLY A 178 -1.37 11.45 21.73
CA GLY A 178 -0.23 12.37 21.71
C GLY A 178 0.10 12.99 20.35
N ARG A 179 -0.78 12.87 19.35
CA ARG A 179 -0.56 13.39 17.98
C ARG A 179 -1.58 14.45 17.59
N CYS A 180 -1.16 15.39 16.73
CA CYS A 180 -2.00 16.42 16.16
C CYS A 180 -2.67 15.90 14.88
N ILE A 181 -3.84 15.29 15.03
CA ILE A 181 -4.62 14.75 13.90
C ILE A 181 -5.71 15.75 13.51
N HIS A 182 -5.78 16.11 12.23
CA HIS A 182 -6.77 17.03 11.67
C HIS A 182 -8.09 16.34 11.37
N SER A 183 -8.05 15.10 10.86
CA SER A 183 -9.23 14.33 10.49
C SER A 183 -9.18 12.90 11.01
N ILE A 184 -10.28 12.44 11.59
CA ILE A 184 -10.44 11.07 12.08
C ILE A 184 -11.72 10.47 11.49
N GLY A 185 -11.58 9.42 10.70
CA GLY A 185 -12.67 8.57 10.23
C GLY A 185 -12.67 7.23 10.96
N ILE A 186 -13.84 6.83 11.48
CA ILE A 186 -14.02 5.52 12.10
C ILE A 186 -14.59 4.56 11.07
N LYS A 187 -13.84 3.49 10.73
CA LYS A 187 -14.32 2.43 9.84
C LYS A 187 -14.88 1.27 10.65
N SER A 188 -16.11 0.85 10.34
CA SER A 188 -16.78 -0.27 11.00
C SER A 188 -17.44 -1.17 9.97
N TYR A 189 -17.47 -2.47 10.26
CA TYR A 189 -18.27 -3.46 9.53
C TYR A 189 -19.75 -3.43 9.89
N TYR A 190 -20.07 -2.91 11.08
CA TYR A 190 -21.42 -2.78 11.58
C TYR A 190 -21.85 -1.32 11.54
N HIS A 191 -23.16 -1.06 11.41
CA HIS A 191 -23.70 0.29 11.60
C HIS A 191 -23.28 0.79 12.99
N LEU A 192 -22.43 1.82 13.03
CA LEU A 192 -22.14 2.54 14.27
C LEU A 192 -23.45 3.13 14.77
N THR A 193 -23.88 2.72 15.96
CA THR A 193 -25.02 3.33 16.61
C THR A 193 -24.57 4.61 17.32
N SER A 194 -25.47 5.57 17.53
CA SER A 194 -25.16 6.79 18.29
C SER A 194 -24.68 6.51 19.72
N SER A 195 -24.99 5.34 20.28
CA SER A 195 -24.48 4.83 21.56
C SER A 195 -22.98 4.47 21.53
N ASP A 196 -22.42 4.18 20.36
CA ASP A 196 -21.01 3.77 20.20
C ASP A 196 -20.05 4.97 20.14
N VAL A 197 -20.59 6.19 19.95
CA VAL A 197 -19.81 7.42 19.86
C VAL A 197 -19.99 8.24 21.14
N LYS A 198 -19.11 8.02 22.12
CA LYS A 198 -18.95 8.95 23.25
C LYS A 198 -17.81 9.92 22.95
N ILE A 199 -18.16 11.14 22.54
CA ILE A 199 -17.21 12.26 22.54
C ILE A 199 -16.99 12.65 24.00
N ILE A 200 -15.86 12.21 24.58
CA ILE A 200 -15.43 12.67 25.90
C ILE A 200 -14.74 14.02 25.67
N LYS A 201 -15.35 15.09 26.17
CA LYS A 201 -14.75 16.43 26.24
C LYS A 201 -13.71 16.50 27.35
#